data_AF-A0A426VFU4-F1
#
_entry.id   AF-A0A426VFU4-F1
#
_cell.length_a   1.000
_cell.length_b   1.000
_cell.length_c   1.000
_cell.angle_alpha   90.00
_cell.angle_beta   90.00
_cell.angle_gamma   90.00
#
_symmetry.space_group_name_H-M   'P 1'
#
loop_
_entity.id
_entity.type
_entity.pdbx_description
1 polymer ?
#
loop_
_entity_poly.entity_id
_entity_poly.type
_entity_poly.pdbx_seq_one_letter_code
_entity_poly.pdbx_strand_id
1 'polypeptide(L)'
;MSAVNTPPSGGVTAALVEATLREALALESIEVTDDSHLHAGHAGAREGRHFSVHLRGSCFNGLSHVQRHRLVYDALRHVIPQGIHALAIKAEAL
;
A
#
# COMPACT_ATOMS: atom_id res chain seq x y z
N MET A 1 -8.87 16.10 -21.07
CA MET A 1 -9.12 15.73 -19.66
C MET A 1 -8.76 14.26 -19.49
N SER A 2 -7.90 13.99 -18.49
CA SER A 2 -7.43 12.70 -17.98
C SER A 2 -6.93 11.65 -18.98
N ALA A 3 -5.60 11.58 -19.11
CA ALA A 3 -4.91 10.47 -19.74
C ALA A 3 -5.24 9.17 -19.00
N VAL A 4 -5.93 8.26 -19.68
CA VAL A 4 -6.03 6.86 -19.29
C VAL A 4 -4.65 6.23 -19.50
N ASN A 5 -3.82 6.25 -18.47
CA ASN A 5 -2.54 5.56 -18.51
C ASN A 5 -2.82 4.06 -18.32
N THR A 6 -2.73 3.31 -19.40
CA THR A 6 -2.83 1.84 -19.38
C THR A 6 -1.62 1.29 -18.60
N PRO A 7 -1.80 0.46 -17.56
CA PRO A 7 -0.67 -0.09 -16.83
C PRO A 7 0.07 -1.13 -17.71
N PRO A 8 1.41 -1.17 -17.68
CA PRO A 8 2.17 -2.26 -18.29
C PRO A 8 1.88 -3.57 -17.53
N SER A 9 1.77 -4.65 -18.29
CA SER A 9 1.38 -5.99 -17.87
C SER A 9 2.06 -6.48 -16.56
N GLY A 10 1.25 -6.73 -15.52
CA GLY A 10 1.46 -7.83 -14.57
C GLY A 10 2.11 -7.55 -13.21
N GLY A 11 1.76 -6.48 -12.49
CA GLY A 11 2.22 -6.33 -11.10
C GLY A 11 1.44 -5.31 -10.26
N VAL A 12 1.51 -5.44 -8.94
CA VAL A 12 0.88 -4.52 -7.96
C VAL A 12 1.43 -3.11 -8.10
N THR A 13 0.58 -2.09 -8.26
CA THR A 13 0.97 -0.68 -8.35
C THR A 13 0.50 0.11 -7.13
N ALA A 14 1.11 1.27 -6.88
CA ALA A 14 0.67 2.18 -5.81
C ALA A 14 -0.82 2.55 -5.95
N ALA A 15 -1.30 2.81 -7.17
CA ALA A 15 -2.70 3.11 -7.43
C ALA A 15 -3.65 1.94 -7.09
N LEU A 16 -3.24 0.69 -7.35
CA LEU A 16 -4.02 -0.49 -6.98
C LEU A 16 -4.11 -0.64 -5.45
N VAL A 17 -2.98 -0.45 -4.76
CA VAL A 17 -2.92 -0.49 -3.29
C VAL A 17 -3.81 0.60 -2.68
N GLU A 18 -3.72 1.82 -3.20
CA GLU A 18 -4.55 2.95 -2.75
C GLU A 18 -6.04 2.67 -2.94
N ALA A 19 -6.45 2.22 -4.12
CA ALA A 19 -7.84 1.90 -4.42
C ALA A 19 -8.37 0.80 -3.49
N THR A 20 -7.62 -0.30 -3.33
CA THR A 20 -8.00 -1.42 -2.46
C THR A 20 -8.21 -0.96 -1.01
N LEU A 21 -7.31 -0.11 -0.50
CA LEU A 21 -7.41 0.41 0.86
C LEU A 21 -8.59 1.37 1.04
N ARG A 22 -8.86 2.24 0.06
CA ARG A 22 -10.05 3.12 0.09
C ARG A 22 -11.36 2.34 0.00
N GLU A 23 -11.39 1.24 -0.76
CA GLU A 23 -12.59 0.40 -0.89
C GLU A 23 -12.84 -0.43 0.38
N ALA A 24 -11.77 -0.93 1.01
CA ALA A 24 -11.88 -1.75 2.21
C ALA A 24 -12.09 -0.95 3.50
N LEU A 25 -11.58 0.28 3.59
CA LEU A 25 -11.52 1.08 4.82
C LEU A 25 -12.08 2.49 4.63
N ALA A 26 -12.77 2.99 5.65
CA ALA A 26 -13.18 4.40 5.70
C ALA A 26 -11.97 5.28 6.08
N LEU A 27 -11.24 5.73 5.06
CA LEU A 27 -10.08 6.60 5.17
C LEU A 27 -10.44 8.02 4.75
N GLU A 28 -9.97 9.00 5.51
CA GLU A 28 -10.08 10.42 5.14
C GLU A 28 -8.89 10.89 4.32
N SER A 29 -7.72 10.29 4.53
CA SER A 29 -6.54 10.57 3.72
C SER A 29 -5.71 9.30 3.55
N ILE A 30 -5.16 9.13 2.35
CA ILE A 30 -4.27 8.04 1.99
C ILE A 30 -3.22 8.57 1.04
N GLU A 31 -1.99 8.14 1.26
CA GLU A 31 -0.86 8.38 0.38
C GLU A 31 -0.09 7.06 0.23
N VAL A 32 0.17 6.66 -1.01
CA VAL A 32 0.91 5.43 -1.33
C VAL A 32 2.10 5.76 -2.21
N THR A 33 3.29 5.40 -1.72
CA THR A 33 4.58 5.63 -2.41
C THR A 33 5.18 4.29 -2.82
N ASP A 34 5.66 4.21 -4.08
CA ASP A 34 6.40 3.06 -4.59
C ASP A 34 7.90 3.28 -4.38
N ASP A 35 8.46 2.61 -3.37
CA ASP A 35 9.87 2.66 -2.99
C ASP A 35 10.70 1.55 -3.67
N SER A 36 10.12 0.82 -4.63
CA SER A 36 10.79 -0.29 -5.33
C SER A 36 12.05 0.18 -6.10
N HIS A 37 12.12 1.46 -6.47
CA HIS A 37 13.25 2.03 -7.20
C HIS A 37 14.53 2.17 -6.36
N LEU A 38 14.44 2.20 -5.02
CA LEU A 38 15.61 2.31 -4.15
C LEU A 38 16.53 1.08 -4.18
N HIS A 39 16.04 -0.05 -4.72
CA HIS A 39 16.73 -1.34 -4.73
C HIS A 39 17.07 -1.82 -6.16
N ALA A 40 16.72 -1.04 -7.18
CA ALA A 40 17.03 -1.32 -8.57
C ALA A 40 18.51 -0.96 -8.90
N GLY A 41 19.47 -1.71 -8.36
CA GLY A 41 20.89 -1.37 -8.56
C GLY A 41 21.96 -2.44 -8.32
N HIS A 42 21.63 -3.63 -7.81
CA HIS A 42 22.64 -4.67 -7.53
C HIS A 42 22.34 -6.01 -8.18
N ALA A 43 23.40 -6.77 -8.51
CA ALA A 43 23.38 -8.07 -9.18
C ALA A 43 22.66 -9.22 -8.39
N GLY A 44 21.98 -8.89 -7.30
CA GLY A 44 21.06 -9.74 -6.53
C GLY A 44 19.60 -9.28 -6.57
N ALA A 45 19.22 -8.34 -7.45
CA ALA A 45 17.92 -7.68 -7.57
C ALA A 45 16.75 -8.62 -7.93
N ARG A 46 16.46 -9.56 -7.04
CA ARG A 46 15.19 -10.28 -6.90
C ARG A 46 14.35 -9.72 -5.75
N GLU A 47 14.68 -8.52 -5.28
CA GLU A 47 14.05 -7.91 -4.11
C GLU A 47 12.80 -7.18 -4.60
N GLY A 48 11.63 -7.70 -4.21
CA GLY A 48 10.34 -7.35 -4.79
C GLY A 48 9.87 -5.92 -4.56
N ARG A 49 8.58 -5.65 -4.81
CA ARG A 49 8.06 -4.29 -4.76
C ARG A 49 7.89 -3.81 -3.31
N HIS A 50 8.44 -2.64 -3.01
CA HIS A 50 8.36 -2.01 -1.70
C HIS A 50 7.37 -0.84 -1.78
N PHE A 51 6.43 -0.80 -0.86
CA PHE A 51 5.44 0.27 -0.79
C PHE A 51 5.42 0.90 0.60
N SER A 52 5.26 2.22 0.64
CA SER A 52 4.98 2.96 1.87
C SER A 52 3.56 3.50 1.80
N VAL A 53 2.75 3.21 2.82
CA VAL A 53 1.36 3.66 2.92
C VAL A 53 1.18 4.51 4.17
N HIS A 54 0.71 5.74 3.97
CA HIS A 54 0.29 6.65 5.02
C HIS A 54 -1.23 6.76 5.00
N LEU A 55 -1.86 6.43 6.12
CA LEU A 55 -3.29 6.23 6.23
C LEU A 55 -3.82 7.04 7.40
N ARG A 56 -4.87 7.82 7.15
CA ARG A 56 -5.56 8.58 8.20
C ARG A 56 -7.06 8.36 8.11
N GLY A 57 -7.68 8.05 9.24
CA GLY A 57 -9.12 7.82 9.29
C GLY A 57 -9.65 7.45 10.66
N SER A 58 -10.95 7.64 10.85
CA SER A 58 -11.67 7.34 12.10
C SER A 58 -11.67 5.84 12.41
N CYS A 59 -11.49 4.98 11.40
CA CYS A 59 -11.34 3.53 11.57
C CYS A 59 -10.16 3.11 12.46
N PHE A 60 -9.19 4.01 12.69
CA PHE A 60 -8.05 3.76 13.57
C PHE A 60 -8.24 4.27 15.01
N ASN A 61 -9.36 4.95 15.31
CA ASN A 61 -9.64 5.47 16.64
C ASN A 61 -9.85 4.34 17.65
N GLY A 62 -9.18 4.45 18.80
CA GLY A 62 -9.21 3.40 19.84
C GLY A 62 -8.43 2.13 19.51
N LEU A 63 -7.82 2.03 18.32
CA LEU A 63 -6.96 0.90 17.95
C LEU A 63 -5.50 1.14 18.36
N SER A 64 -4.88 0.12 18.92
CA SER A 64 -3.43 0.05 19.13
C SER A 64 -2.66 -0.03 17.81
N HIS A 65 -1.38 0.30 17.83
CA HIS A 65 -0.51 0.26 16.64
C HIS A 65 -0.58 -1.09 15.90
N VAL A 66 -0.53 -2.20 16.63
CA VAL A 66 -0.63 -3.56 16.06
C VAL A 66 -1.99 -3.81 15.42
N GLN A 67 -3.09 -3.36 16.05
CA GLN A 67 -4.43 -3.51 15.49
C GLN A 67 -4.60 -2.70 14.20
N ARG A 68 -4.05 -1.49 14.13
CA ARG A 68 -4.06 -0.69 12.91
C ARG A 68 -3.30 -1.38 11.77
N HIS A 69 -2.10 -1.89 12.06
CA HIS A 69 -1.33 -2.65 11.08
C HIS A 69 -2.10 -3.89 10.61
N ARG A 70 -2.68 -4.66 11.54
CA ARG A 70 -3.49 -5.84 11.23
C ARG A 70 -4.63 -5.49 10.27
N LEU A 71 -5.35 -4.42 10.53
CA LEU A 71 -6.48 -3.96 9.73
C LEU A 71 -6.06 -3.57 8.30
N VAL A 72 -4.90 -2.93 8.13
CA VAL A 72 -4.31 -2.63 6.81
C VAL A 72 -3.86 -3.90 6.09
N TYR A 73 -3.21 -4.83 6.79
CA TYR A 73 -2.82 -6.12 6.23
C TYR A 73 -4.03 -6.95 5.78
N ASP A 74 -5.13 -6.95 6.56
CA ASP A 74 -6.37 -7.63 6.21
C ASP A 74 -7.00 -7.04 4.94
N ALA A 75 -7.02 -5.71 4.80
CA ALA A 75 -7.49 -5.03 3.59
C ALA A 75 -6.65 -5.42 2.35
N LEU A 76 -5.33 -5.55 2.51
CA LEU A 76 -4.41 -5.88 1.42
C LEU A 76 -4.11 -7.37 1.26
N ARG A 77 -4.79 -8.26 1.99
CA ARG A 77 -4.53 -9.71 2.01
C ARG A 77 -4.52 -10.36 0.62
N HIS A 78 -5.30 -9.81 -0.31
CA HIS A 78 -5.41 -10.29 -1.68
C HIS A 78 -4.37 -9.69 -2.63
N VAL A 79 -3.84 -8.51 -2.29
CA VAL A 79 -2.91 -7.75 -3.12
C VAL A 79 -1.46 -8.09 -2.77
N ILE A 80 -1.15 -8.30 -1.48
CA ILE A 80 0.18 -8.67 -1.01
C ILE A 80 0.79 -9.86 -1.78
N PRO A 81 0.11 -11.03 -1.91
CA PRO A 81 0.67 -12.17 -2.61
C PRO A 81 0.86 -11.95 -4.12
N GLN A 82 0.31 -10.88 -4.70
CA GLN A 82 0.46 -10.55 -6.12
C GLN A 82 1.80 -9.87 -6.43
N GLY A 83 2.62 -9.53 -5.41
CA GLY A 83 3.98 -9.03 -5.63
C GLY A 83 4.47 -7.94 -4.67
N ILE A 84 3.78 -7.69 -3.56
CA ILE A 84 4.31 -6.82 -2.50
C ILE A 84 5.31 -7.63 -1.67
N HIS A 85 6.56 -7.19 -1.61
CA HIS A 85 7.58 -7.82 -0.78
C HIS A 85 7.65 -7.20 0.62
N ALA A 86 7.59 -5.87 0.68
CA ALA A 86 7.62 -5.11 1.91
C ALA A 86 6.61 -3.96 1.85
N LEU A 87 5.93 -3.73 2.98
CA LEU A 87 4.95 -2.67 3.14
C LEU A 87 5.27 -1.90 4.43
N ALA A 88 5.67 -0.64 4.30
CA ALA A 88 5.76 0.28 5.41
C ALA A 88 4.37 0.89 5.67
N ILE A 89 3.83 0.69 6.87
CA ILE A 89 2.49 1.16 7.22
C ILE A 89 2.62 2.25 8.27
N LYS A 90 2.01 3.41 8.01
CA LYS A 90 1.76 4.44 9.00
C LYS A 90 0.27 4.69 9.07
N ALA A 91 -0.34 4.31 10.19
CA ALA A 91 -1.78 4.44 10.39
C ALA A 91 -2.08 5.38 11.56
N GLU A 92 -2.68 6.52 11.23
CA GLU A 92 -2.95 7.62 12.14
C GLU A 92 -4.47 7.76 12.36
N ALA A 93 -4.85 7.86 13.63
CA ALA A 93 -6.19 8.21 14.06
C ALA A 93 -6.52 9.68 13.71
N LEU A 94 -7.79 10.04 13.77
CA LEU A 94 -8.23 11.41 13.59
C LEU A 94 -8.18 12.21 14.88
#